data_AF-A0A3C0G2V6-F1
#
_entry.id   AF-A0A3C0G2V6-F1
#
_cell.length_a   1.000
_cell.length_b   1.000
_cell.length_c   1.000
_cell.angle_alpha   90.00
_cell.angle_beta   90.00
_cell.angle_gamma   90.00
#
_symmetry.space_group_name_H-M   'P 1'
#
loop_
_entity.id
_entity.type
_entity.pdbx_description
1 polymer ?
#
loop_
_entity_poly.entity_id
_entity_poly.type
_entity_poly.pdbx_seq_one_letter_code
_entity_poly.pdbx_strand_id
1 'polypeptide(L)'
;LIDISGTKFLGQSKIKGYKLAQGPQKAMAAGIEYRDPKYWWVAMTANYLANNYANISTITRTQSFLIDPETQVRFPDATDENVQQLLKQKSLDDFYLLNLVGGKSWLKNGKYVSVFASVNNVFDTSFRTGGYEQSRNGNFGQLKQDNLSGSPSFAPKYWYGFGRTYFLNFAFSF
;
A
#
# COMPACT_ATOMS: atom_id res chain seq x y z
N LEU A 1 -19.53 -28.00 -14.84
CA LEU A 1 -18.83 -29.29 -14.59
C LEU A 1 -17.53 -29.01 -13.87
N ILE A 2 -17.26 -29.71 -12.76
CA ILE A 2 -16.03 -29.62 -11.98
C ILE A 2 -14.94 -30.36 -12.75
N ASP A 3 -13.77 -29.74 -12.92
CA ASP A 3 -12.63 -30.35 -13.58
C ASP A 3 -12.03 -31.43 -12.66
N ILE A 4 -12.05 -32.68 -13.12
CA ILE A 4 -11.54 -33.84 -12.38
C ILE A 4 -10.02 -33.83 -12.20
N SER A 5 -9.28 -33.00 -12.96
CA SER A 5 -7.84 -32.80 -12.77
C SER A 5 -7.51 -31.94 -11.55
N GLY A 6 -8.50 -31.24 -10.98
CA GLY A 6 -8.29 -30.27 -9.90
C GLY A 6 -7.60 -28.98 -10.34
N THR A 7 -7.26 -28.83 -11.62
CA THR A 7 -6.60 -27.65 -12.18
C THR A 7 -7.40 -27.11 -13.36
N LYS A 8 -7.73 -25.82 -13.35
CA LYS A 8 -8.45 -25.19 -14.47
C LYS A 8 -7.62 -24.07 -15.07
N PHE A 9 -7.29 -24.19 -16.36
CA PHE A 9 -6.65 -23.10 -17.09
C PHE A 9 -7.67 -22.00 -17.40
N LEU A 10 -7.43 -20.79 -16.88
CA LEU A 10 -8.31 -19.63 -17.04
C LEU A 10 -7.91 -18.73 -18.24
N GLY A 11 -6.79 -19.04 -18.89
CA GLY A 11 -6.19 -18.21 -19.92
C GLY A 11 -4.99 -17.43 -19.42
N GLN A 12 -4.21 -16.88 -20.36
CA GLN A 12 -3.10 -16.00 -20.02
C GLN A 12 -3.62 -14.67 -19.45
N SER A 13 -3.01 -14.19 -18.37
CA SER A 13 -3.39 -12.95 -17.72
C SER A 13 -2.71 -11.75 -18.38
N LYS A 14 -3.51 -10.78 -18.84
CA LYS A 14 -3.03 -9.55 -19.50
C LYS A 14 -2.68 -8.48 -18.45
N ILE A 15 -1.47 -8.58 -17.87
CA ILE A 15 -1.00 -7.68 -16.79
C ILE A 15 0.08 -6.69 -17.23
N LYS A 16 0.42 -6.63 -18.53
CA LYS A 16 1.42 -5.70 -19.03
C LYS A 16 0.95 -4.24 -18.79
N GLY A 17 1.84 -3.41 -18.26
CA GLY A 17 1.57 -1.99 -17.99
C GLY A 17 0.99 -1.70 -16.60
N TYR A 18 0.58 -2.71 -15.84
CA TYR A 18 0.16 -2.53 -14.45
C TYR A 18 1.36 -2.22 -13.54
N LYS A 19 1.10 -1.40 -12.52
CA LYS A 19 2.07 -1.01 -11.51
C LYS A 19 2.15 -2.08 -10.42
N LEU A 20 3.38 -2.35 -9.95
CA LEU A 20 3.63 -3.33 -8.89
C LEU A 20 3.20 -2.78 -7.52
N ALA A 21 2.64 -3.66 -6.70
CA ALA A 21 2.25 -3.38 -5.32
C ALA A 21 3.41 -3.65 -4.34
N GLN A 22 4.54 -2.97 -4.55
CA GLN A 22 5.77 -3.12 -3.75
C GLN A 22 6.12 -1.83 -2.99
N GLY A 23 5.10 -1.02 -2.68
CA GLY A 23 5.24 0.28 -2.04
C GLY A 23 5.20 1.47 -3.01
N PRO A 24 5.41 2.69 -2.50
CA PRO A 24 5.30 3.92 -3.27
C PRO A 24 6.32 3.99 -4.41
N GLN A 25 5.86 4.26 -5.62
CA GLN A 25 6.75 4.45 -6.78
C GLN A 25 7.34 5.85 -6.85
N LYS A 26 6.81 6.79 -6.06
CA LYS A 26 7.35 8.13 -5.87
C LYS A 26 7.57 8.34 -4.38
N ALA A 27 8.81 8.63 -4.00
CA ALA A 27 9.20 8.94 -2.64
C ALA A 27 10.11 10.16 -2.66
N MET A 28 9.75 11.18 -1.88
CA MET A 28 10.57 12.38 -1.68
C MET A 28 10.75 12.59 -0.18
N ALA A 29 11.96 12.95 0.23
CA ALA A 29 12.26 13.29 1.61
C ALA A 29 13.05 14.59 1.67
N ALA A 30 12.69 15.45 2.61
CA ALA A 30 13.42 16.67 2.93
C ALA A 30 13.60 16.73 4.44
N GLY A 31 14.80 17.05 4.90
CA GLY A 31 15.09 17.09 6.32
C GLY A 31 16.01 18.26 6.70
N ILE A 32 15.86 18.69 7.94
CA ILE A 32 16.73 19.66 8.58
C ILE A 32 17.24 19.06 9.88
N GLU A 33 18.52 19.26 10.17
CA GLU A 33 19.15 18.89 11.44
C GLU A 33 19.83 20.12 12.03
N TYR A 34 19.66 20.30 13.33
CA TYR A 34 20.40 21.25 14.12
C TYR A 34 21.18 20.51 15.21
N ARG A 35 22.46 20.85 15.36
CA ARG A 35 23.37 20.27 16.35
C ARG A 35 24.11 21.36 17.08
N ASP A 36 24.06 21.30 18.41
CA ASP A 36 24.70 22.26 19.29
C ASP A 36 26.01 21.70 19.87
N PRO A 37 27.06 22.52 20.04
CA PRO A 37 28.32 22.11 20.68
C PRO A 37 28.17 21.56 22.10
N LYS A 38 27.08 21.87 22.81
CA LYS A 38 26.74 21.35 24.15
C LYS A 38 26.03 19.99 24.08
N TYR A 39 26.38 19.18 23.08
CA TYR A 39 26.00 17.77 22.95
C TYR A 39 24.49 17.51 22.90
N TRP A 40 23.72 18.40 22.26
CA TRP A 40 22.31 18.14 21.95
C TRP A 40 22.02 18.43 20.49
N TRP A 41 20.99 17.78 19.97
CA TRP A 41 20.62 17.87 18.56
C TRP A 41 19.14 17.58 18.38
N VAL A 42 18.60 18.08 17.28
CA VAL A 42 17.24 17.83 16.82
C VAL A 42 17.24 17.71 15.30
N ALA A 43 16.49 16.75 14.78
CA ALA A 43 16.28 16.59 13.36
C ALA A 43 14.79 16.41 13.06
N MET A 44 14.41 16.92 11.90
CA MET A 44 13.07 16.84 11.36
C MET A 44 13.15 16.33 9.93
N THR A 45 12.31 15.37 9.58
CA THR A 45 12.23 14.81 8.22
C THR A 45 10.78 14.77 7.76
N ALA A 46 10.51 15.45 6.65
CA ALA A 46 9.26 15.42 5.91
C ALA A 46 9.38 14.41 4.76
N ASN A 47 8.41 13.49 4.66
CA ASN A 47 8.35 12.47 3.61
C ASN A 47 7.05 12.62 2.82
N TYR A 48 7.14 12.62 1.50
CA TYR A 48 6.00 12.55 0.59
C TYR A 48 6.07 11.27 -0.23
N LEU A 49 5.03 10.45 -0.12
CA LEU A 49 4.95 9.10 -0.69
C LEU A 49 3.69 9.03 -1.56
N ALA A 50 3.89 8.69 -2.83
CA ALA A 50 2.86 8.76 -3.86
C ALA A 50 2.98 7.63 -4.87
N ASN A 51 1.97 7.50 -5.72
CA ASN A 51 1.90 6.43 -6.73
C ASN A 51 2.04 5.03 -6.10
N ASN A 52 1.32 4.80 -5.01
CA ASN A 52 1.24 3.48 -4.39
C ASN A 52 0.03 2.73 -4.96
N TYR A 53 0.13 1.40 -5.08
CA TYR A 53 -0.91 0.60 -5.75
C TYR A 53 -1.20 -0.67 -4.97
N ALA A 54 -2.47 -1.07 -4.92
CA ALA A 54 -2.86 -2.39 -4.48
C ALA A 54 -2.50 -3.45 -5.54
N ASN A 55 -2.24 -4.66 -5.07
CA ASN A 55 -1.97 -5.80 -5.94
C ASN A 55 -3.23 -6.15 -6.74
N ILE A 56 -3.06 -6.42 -8.03
CA ILE A 56 -4.18 -6.73 -8.91
C ILE A 56 -4.58 -8.19 -8.78
N SER A 57 -5.86 -8.47 -9.01
CA SER A 57 -6.32 -9.85 -9.21
C SER A 57 -5.99 -10.28 -10.63
N THR A 58 -5.11 -11.26 -10.79
CA THR A 58 -4.74 -11.77 -12.12
C THR A 58 -5.87 -12.53 -12.81
N ILE A 59 -6.78 -13.14 -12.04
CA ILE A 59 -7.92 -13.92 -12.55
C ILE A 59 -8.84 -13.04 -13.41
N THR A 60 -9.12 -11.83 -12.96
CA THR A 60 -9.99 -10.90 -13.69
C THR A 60 -9.35 -10.32 -14.95
N ARG A 61 -8.04 -10.55 -15.17
CA ARG A 61 -7.31 -10.15 -16.38
C ARG A 61 -7.11 -11.31 -17.37
N THR A 62 -7.80 -12.43 -17.18
CA THR A 62 -7.76 -13.59 -18.07
C THR A 62 -8.90 -13.57 -19.09
N GLN A 63 -8.82 -14.40 -20.13
CA GLN A 63 -9.90 -14.54 -21.09
C GLN A 63 -11.18 -15.12 -20.46
N SER A 64 -11.06 -16.04 -19.49
CA SER A 64 -12.22 -16.63 -18.83
C SER A 64 -13.06 -15.62 -18.07
N PHE A 65 -12.48 -14.50 -17.63
CA PHE A 65 -13.21 -13.43 -16.94
C PHE A 65 -14.35 -12.87 -17.81
N LEU A 66 -14.17 -12.87 -19.13
CA LEU A 66 -15.14 -12.34 -20.10
C LEU A 66 -16.27 -13.33 -20.43
N ILE A 67 -16.13 -14.59 -20.02
CA ILE A 67 -17.03 -15.68 -20.39
C ILE A 67 -17.96 -15.99 -19.21
N ASP A 68 -19.23 -16.10 -19.52
CA ASP A 68 -20.24 -16.57 -18.58
C ASP A 68 -20.06 -18.09 -18.36
N PRO A 69 -19.82 -18.53 -17.12
CA PRO A 69 -19.63 -19.94 -16.82
C PRO A 69 -20.88 -20.79 -17.05
N GLU A 70 -22.08 -20.20 -17.04
CA GLU A 70 -23.35 -20.93 -17.25
C GLU A 70 -23.62 -21.13 -18.74
N THR A 71 -23.50 -20.07 -19.53
CA THR A 71 -23.82 -20.10 -20.97
C THR A 71 -22.61 -20.44 -21.86
N GLN A 72 -21.39 -20.35 -21.33
CA GLN A 72 -20.13 -20.46 -22.09
C GLN A 72 -19.96 -19.41 -23.20
N VAL A 73 -20.79 -18.35 -23.18
CA VAL A 73 -20.73 -17.23 -24.12
C VAL A 73 -20.11 -16.02 -23.43
N ARG A 74 -19.50 -15.13 -24.21
CA ARG A 74 -19.00 -13.86 -23.70
C ARG A 74 -20.15 -13.01 -23.17
N PHE A 75 -19.96 -12.36 -22.03
CA PHE A 75 -20.96 -11.39 -21.53
C PHE A 75 -21.19 -10.30 -22.59
N PRO A 76 -22.45 -10.02 -22.98
CA PRO A 76 -22.75 -9.00 -23.99
C PRO A 76 -22.16 -7.63 -23.64
N ASP A 77 -22.22 -7.28 -22.35
CA ASP A 77 -21.74 -6.00 -21.83
C ASP A 77 -20.23 -5.93 -21.59
N ALA A 78 -19.49 -7.04 -21.73
CA ALA A 78 -18.06 -7.06 -21.46
C ALA A 78 -17.25 -6.42 -22.59
N THR A 79 -17.71 -5.32 -23.21
CA THR A 79 -16.95 -4.58 -24.24
C THR A 79 -15.56 -4.20 -23.73
N ASP A 80 -14.59 -4.01 -24.64
CA ASP A 80 -13.23 -3.66 -24.23
C ASP A 80 -13.19 -2.39 -23.37
N GLU A 81 -14.06 -1.42 -23.68
CA GLU A 81 -14.25 -0.19 -22.91
C GLU A 81 -14.74 -0.49 -21.48
N ASN A 82 -15.81 -1.26 -21.33
CA ASN A 82 -16.38 -1.58 -20.01
C ASN A 82 -15.41 -2.40 -19.16
N VAL A 83 -14.68 -3.33 -19.77
CA VAL A 83 -13.66 -4.15 -19.08
C VAL A 83 -12.50 -3.27 -18.64
N GLN A 84 -12.00 -2.38 -19.50
CA GLN A 84 -10.92 -1.46 -19.15
C GLN A 84 -11.34 -0.52 -18.02
N GLN A 85 -12.56 0.02 -18.06
CA GLN A 85 -13.08 0.89 -17.01
C GLN A 85 -13.21 0.16 -15.68
N LEU A 86 -13.75 -1.07 -15.69
CA LEU A 86 -13.97 -1.88 -14.49
C LEU A 86 -12.65 -2.33 -13.84
N LEU A 87 -11.65 -2.69 -14.63
CA LEU A 87 -10.36 -3.22 -14.17
C LEU A 87 -9.25 -2.18 -14.05
N LYS A 88 -9.57 -0.90 -14.30
CA LYS A 88 -8.60 0.20 -14.24
C LYS A 88 -7.94 0.23 -12.88
N GLN A 89 -6.61 0.10 -12.87
CA GLN A 89 -5.82 0.18 -11.65
C GLN A 89 -5.95 1.58 -11.05
N LYS A 90 -6.27 1.64 -9.75
CA LYS A 90 -6.35 2.88 -8.99
C LYS A 90 -5.13 3.01 -8.08
N SER A 91 -4.55 4.21 -8.02
CA SER A 91 -3.56 4.52 -7.00
C SER A 91 -4.24 4.60 -5.63
N LEU A 92 -3.52 4.21 -4.60
CA LEU A 92 -3.85 4.54 -3.22
C LEU A 92 -3.61 6.03 -2.99
N ASP A 93 -4.22 6.56 -1.93
CA ASP A 93 -4.04 7.96 -1.57
C ASP A 93 -2.56 8.25 -1.29
N ASP A 94 -2.08 9.35 -1.85
CA ASP A 94 -0.77 9.89 -1.52
C ASP A 94 -0.76 10.30 -0.05
N PHE A 95 0.38 10.16 0.61
CA PHE A 95 0.49 10.50 2.03
C PHE A 95 1.81 11.20 2.36
N TYR A 96 1.72 12.04 3.38
CA TYR A 96 2.82 12.82 3.91
C TYR A 96 3.08 12.42 5.37
N LEU A 97 4.35 12.24 5.73
CA LEU A 97 4.77 11.91 7.09
C LEU A 97 5.84 12.89 7.56
N LEU A 98 5.57 13.56 8.68
CA LEU A 98 6.57 14.33 9.41
C LEU A 98 7.11 13.49 10.57
N ASN A 99 8.43 13.36 10.63
CA ASN A 99 9.13 12.67 11.71
C ASN A 99 10.05 13.67 12.43
N LEU A 100 10.08 13.58 13.75
CA LEU A 100 10.94 14.38 14.61
C LEU A 100 11.80 13.45 15.46
N VAL A 101 13.06 13.79 15.65
CA VAL A 101 13.96 13.10 16.56
C VAL A 101 14.84 14.13 17.23
N GLY A 102 15.15 13.92 18.51
CA GLY A 102 16.08 14.77 19.23
C GLY A 102 16.75 14.02 20.35
N GLY A 103 17.96 14.45 20.68
CA GLY A 103 18.75 13.79 21.69
C GLY A 103 19.72 14.71 22.38
N LYS A 104 20.16 14.27 23.55
CA LYS A 104 21.20 14.90 24.33
C LYS A 104 22.13 13.86 24.90
N SER A 105 23.40 14.16 24.88
CA SER A 105 24.42 13.38 25.56
C SER A 105 25.20 14.23 26.54
N TRP A 106 25.81 13.55 27.50
CA TRP A 106 26.62 14.11 28.55
C TRP A 106 27.86 13.25 28.71
N LEU A 107 29.01 13.90 28.90
CA LEU A 107 30.23 13.26 29.35
C LEU A 107 30.44 13.64 30.81
N LYS A 108 30.44 12.66 31.72
CA LYS A 108 30.68 12.87 33.15
C LYS A 108 31.67 11.84 33.66
N ASN A 109 32.82 12.31 34.14
CA ASN A 109 33.89 11.46 34.70
C ASN A 109 34.34 10.33 33.75
N GLY A 110 34.54 10.66 32.46
CA GLY A 110 34.92 9.68 31.43
C GLY A 110 33.77 8.79 30.93
N LYS A 111 32.59 8.85 31.54
CA LYS A 111 31.41 8.04 31.18
C LYS A 111 30.47 8.83 30.28
N TYR A 112 29.98 8.20 29.23
CA TYR A 112 28.99 8.79 28.33
C TYR A 112 27.58 8.35 28.73
N VAL A 113 26.68 9.32 28.86
CA VAL A 113 25.24 9.11 28.98
C VAL A 113 24.60 9.75 27.76
N SER A 114 23.67 9.07 27.10
CA SER A 114 22.90 9.65 26.01
C SER A 114 21.45 9.23 26.07
N VAL A 115 20.57 10.18 25.74
CA VAL A 115 19.14 9.98 25.63
C VAL A 115 18.69 10.58 24.32
N PHE A 116 17.90 9.84 23.56
CA PHE A 116 17.19 10.42 22.43
C PHE A 116 15.77 9.88 22.36
N ALA A 117 14.88 10.71 21.82
CA ALA A 117 13.50 10.36 21.58
C ALA A 117 13.12 10.72 20.14
N SER A 118 12.21 9.95 19.55
CA SER A 118 11.61 10.28 18.27
C SER A 118 10.09 10.17 18.31
N VAL A 119 9.46 10.99 17.48
CA VAL A 119 8.03 10.98 17.16
C VAL A 119 7.91 10.79 15.67
N ASN A 120 7.41 9.64 15.23
CA ASN A 120 7.13 9.39 13.82
C ASN A 120 5.65 9.66 13.54
N ASN A 121 5.35 10.11 12.31
CA ASN A 121 3.99 10.49 11.91
C ASN A 121 3.37 11.51 12.89
N VAL A 122 4.02 12.67 13.02
CA VAL A 122 3.61 13.74 13.95
C VAL A 122 2.17 14.19 13.72
N PHE A 123 1.64 14.12 12.51
CA PHE A 123 0.24 14.49 12.23
C PHE A 123 -0.78 13.39 12.53
N ASP A 124 -0.33 12.21 12.97
CA ASP A 124 -1.18 11.05 13.25
C ASP A 124 -2.07 10.67 12.05
N THR A 125 -1.51 10.79 10.85
CA THR A 125 -2.21 10.49 9.61
C THR A 125 -2.45 8.98 9.51
N SER A 126 -3.67 8.56 9.20
CA SER A 126 -3.97 7.18 8.79
C SER A 126 -3.81 7.05 7.27
N PHE A 127 -3.01 6.09 6.81
CA PHE A 127 -2.70 5.94 5.40
C PHE A 127 -2.59 4.47 4.99
N ARG A 128 -2.92 4.18 3.72
CA ARG A 128 -2.83 2.84 3.15
C ARG A 128 -1.42 2.58 2.61
N THR A 129 -0.75 1.57 3.16
CA THR A 129 0.60 1.17 2.73
C THR A 129 0.57 0.20 1.56
N GLY A 130 -0.57 -0.44 1.31
CA GLY A 130 -0.78 -1.33 0.19
C GLY A 130 -2.16 -1.96 0.24
N GLY A 131 -2.37 -2.97 -0.61
CA GLY A 131 -3.55 -3.81 -0.55
C GLY A 131 -3.52 -4.89 -1.63
N TYR A 132 -4.65 -5.57 -1.79
CA TYR A 132 -4.88 -6.48 -2.90
C TYR A 132 -6.36 -6.50 -3.31
N GLU A 133 -6.61 -6.65 -4.60
CA GLU A 133 -7.91 -6.96 -5.15
C GLU A 133 -8.27 -8.42 -4.87
N GLN A 134 -9.51 -8.67 -4.45
CA GLN A 134 -9.96 -10.02 -4.17
C GLN A 134 -10.31 -10.76 -5.47
N SER A 135 -9.91 -12.02 -5.58
CA SER A 135 -10.22 -12.88 -6.73
C SER A 135 -11.57 -13.62 -6.59
N ARG A 136 -12.49 -13.12 -5.76
CA ARG A 136 -13.77 -13.77 -5.45
C ARG A 136 -14.77 -13.61 -6.59
N ASN A 137 -14.86 -12.42 -7.17
CA ASN A 137 -15.62 -12.17 -8.38
C ASN A 137 -14.78 -12.59 -9.60
N GLY A 138 -14.90 -13.86 -9.97
CA GLY A 138 -14.05 -14.49 -10.98
C GLY A 138 -14.47 -14.22 -12.44
N ASN A 139 -15.60 -13.57 -12.66
CA ASN A 139 -16.11 -13.22 -13.98
C ASN A 139 -16.71 -11.79 -14.01
N PHE A 140 -16.86 -11.26 -15.23
CA PHE A 140 -17.27 -9.88 -15.47
C PHE A 140 -18.66 -9.57 -14.89
N GLY A 141 -19.62 -10.47 -15.06
CA GLY A 141 -20.98 -10.29 -14.53
C GLY A 141 -21.00 -10.13 -13.01
N GLN A 142 -20.29 -11.00 -12.29
CA GLN A 142 -20.18 -10.94 -10.83
C GLN A 142 -19.50 -9.65 -10.36
N LEU A 143 -18.36 -9.28 -10.97
CA LEU A 143 -17.62 -8.09 -10.56
C LEU A 143 -18.41 -6.81 -10.88
N LYS A 144 -19.08 -6.75 -12.04
CA LYS A 144 -19.95 -5.64 -12.41
C LYS A 144 -21.10 -5.51 -11.40
N GLN A 145 -21.82 -6.59 -11.12
CA GLN A 145 -22.96 -6.60 -10.21
C GLN A 145 -22.59 -6.17 -8.79
N ASP A 146 -21.48 -6.69 -8.26
CA ASP A 146 -21.01 -6.34 -6.91
C ASP A 146 -20.67 -4.84 -6.80
N ASN A 147 -20.09 -4.27 -7.86
CA ASN A 147 -19.74 -2.85 -7.92
C ASN A 147 -20.94 -1.90 -8.07
N LEU A 148 -22.09 -2.36 -8.56
CA LEU A 148 -23.29 -1.51 -8.70
C LEU A 148 -23.85 -1.03 -7.34
N SER A 149 -23.58 -1.77 -6.27
CA SER A 149 -24.06 -1.45 -4.92
C SER A 149 -23.38 -0.21 -4.30
N GLY A 150 -22.27 0.26 -4.86
CA GLY A 150 -21.42 1.31 -4.26
C GLY A 150 -20.58 0.84 -3.07
N SER A 151 -20.96 -0.29 -2.43
CA SER A 151 -20.22 -0.94 -1.36
C SER A 151 -20.03 -2.43 -1.68
N PRO A 152 -19.08 -2.77 -2.58
CA PRO A 152 -18.89 -4.13 -3.06
C PRO A 152 -18.56 -5.08 -1.91
N SER A 153 -19.21 -6.24 -1.89
CA SER A 153 -18.96 -7.31 -0.90
C SER A 153 -17.51 -7.79 -0.98
N PHE A 154 -16.95 -7.83 -2.19
CA PHE A 154 -15.59 -8.24 -2.46
C PHE A 154 -14.68 -7.08 -2.88
N ALA A 155 -14.87 -5.91 -2.25
CA ALA A 155 -13.98 -4.77 -2.41
C ALA A 155 -12.50 -5.11 -2.09
N PRO A 156 -11.52 -4.40 -2.68
CA PRO A 156 -10.12 -4.60 -2.35
C PRO A 156 -9.85 -4.47 -0.85
N LYS A 157 -8.89 -5.25 -0.35
CA LYS A 157 -8.44 -5.19 1.04
C LYS A 157 -7.15 -4.38 1.12
N TYR A 158 -6.99 -3.60 2.18
CA TYR A 158 -5.87 -2.68 2.33
C TYR A 158 -5.14 -2.92 3.65
N TRP A 159 -3.84 -2.66 3.64
CA TRP A 159 -3.01 -2.56 4.84
C TRP A 159 -2.84 -1.10 5.20
N TYR A 160 -2.85 -0.81 6.50
CA TYR A 160 -2.67 0.54 7.02
C TYR A 160 -1.30 0.67 7.70
N GLY A 161 -0.68 1.83 7.50
CA GLY A 161 0.52 2.20 8.24
C GLY A 161 0.20 2.52 9.69
N PHE A 162 1.24 2.56 10.53
CA PHE A 162 1.09 3.01 11.90
C PHE A 162 0.72 4.50 11.94
N GLY A 163 -0.14 4.86 12.90
CA GLY A 163 -0.36 6.25 13.30
C GLY A 163 0.90 6.83 13.95
N ARG A 164 0.72 7.80 14.84
CA ARG A 164 1.84 8.39 15.56
C ARG A 164 2.52 7.35 16.46
N THR A 165 3.84 7.22 16.33
CA THR A 165 4.64 6.34 17.19
C THR A 165 5.73 7.12 17.91
N TYR A 166 6.09 6.63 19.10
CA TYR A 166 7.11 7.22 19.95
C TYR A 166 8.21 6.20 20.20
N PHE A 167 9.45 6.67 20.20
CA PHE A 167 10.61 5.87 20.57
C PHE A 167 11.47 6.65 21.56
N LEU A 168 11.97 5.98 22.59
CA LEU A 168 12.89 6.52 23.57
C LEU A 168 14.06 5.55 23.72
N ASN A 169 15.27 6.08 23.63
CA ASN A 169 16.48 5.32 23.85
C ASN A 169 17.34 5.99 24.93
N PHE A 170 17.89 5.16 25.80
CA PHE A 170 18.87 5.53 26.80
C PHE A 170 20.09 4.64 26.58
N ALA A 171 21.27 5.24 26.48
CA ALA A 171 22.52 4.52 26.36
C ALA A 171 23.57 5.07 27.33
N PHE A 172 24.36 4.15 27.87
CA PHE A 172 25.42 4.42 28.84
C PHE A 172 26.68 3.68 28.43
N SER A 173 27.82 4.38 28.34
CA SER A 173 29.13 3.81 28.03
C SER A 173 30.12 4.10 29.15
N PHE A 174 30.91 3.09 29.52
CA PHE A 174 31.94 3.12 30.56
C PHE A 174 33.35 3.22 29.97
#